data_AF-A0A150UYP3-F1
#
_entry.id   AF-A0A150UYP3-F1
#
_cell.length_a   1.000
_cell.length_b   1.000
_cell.length_c   1.000
_cell.angle_alpha   90.00
_cell.angle_beta   90.00
_cell.angle_gamma   90.00
#
_symmetry.space_group_name_H-M   'P 1'
#
loop_
_entity.id
_entity.type
_entity.pdbx_description
1 polymer ?
#
loop_
_entity_poly.entity_id
_entity_poly.type
_entity_poly.pdbx_seq_one_letter_code
_entity_poly.pdbx_strand_id
1 'polypeptide(L)'
;PALLSADLLHYRDLFGKLRFSYIEQVTKERFLRALTSDPPEFVDGKEIADLEVKLGEDKAALKAKKEEVGGLIRELEEQGRNLAERYEQVQIQTARLKTLPSEIENLQQTIDHLQAEQGPKSSNPDLCMALQPTMDLLLKREQQMSEIDAQISALRSSISSRRQDFAKFQDELLSLQARKTQATQEALEAKRRREEGKELGDELGEEGRWLRGVEHSLKIMLEV
;
A
#
# COMPACT_ATOMS: atom_id res chain seq x y z
N PRO A 1 -10.69 -14.78 -53.70
CA PRO A 1 -9.23 -14.53 -53.89
C PRO A 1 -8.55 -15.60 -54.77
N ALA A 2 -8.65 -16.89 -54.44
CA ALA A 2 -7.96 -17.97 -55.16
C ALA A 2 -8.42 -18.20 -56.62
N LEU A 3 -9.72 -18.02 -56.91
CA LEU A 3 -10.26 -18.14 -58.27
C LEU A 3 -9.72 -17.04 -59.20
N LEU A 4 -9.73 -15.79 -58.74
CA LEU A 4 -9.26 -14.64 -59.51
C LEU A 4 -7.76 -14.74 -59.83
N SER A 5 -6.94 -15.24 -58.89
CA SER A 5 -5.52 -15.47 -59.15
C SER A 5 -5.28 -16.56 -60.19
N ALA A 6 -6.11 -17.61 -60.23
CA ALA A 6 -5.99 -18.68 -61.21
C ALA A 6 -6.37 -18.18 -62.63
N ASP A 7 -7.44 -17.39 -62.74
CA ASP A 7 -7.87 -16.80 -64.02
C ASP A 7 -6.82 -15.83 -64.56
N LEU A 8 -6.23 -14.97 -63.72
CA LEU A 8 -5.17 -14.04 -64.14
C LEU A 8 -3.92 -14.77 -64.65
N LEU A 9 -3.54 -15.89 -64.01
CA LEU A 9 -2.43 -16.73 -64.49
C LEU A 9 -2.76 -17.37 -65.83
N HIS A 10 -3.99 -17.90 -65.99
CA HIS A 10 -4.44 -18.48 -67.25
C HIS A 10 -4.41 -17.45 -68.40
N TYR A 11 -4.94 -16.24 -68.19
CA TYR A 11 -4.93 -15.19 -69.21
C TYR A 11 -3.52 -14.74 -69.55
N ARG A 12 -2.63 -14.59 -68.55
CA ARG A 12 -1.23 -14.25 -68.80
C ARG A 12 -0.56 -15.25 -69.74
N ASP A 13 -0.76 -16.54 -69.48
CA ASP A 13 -0.14 -17.60 -70.26
C ASP A 13 -0.78 -17.72 -71.67
N LEU A 14 -2.10 -17.54 -71.80
CA LEU A 14 -2.79 -17.48 -73.09
C LEU A 14 -2.31 -16.31 -73.95
N PHE A 15 -2.27 -15.09 -73.39
CA PHE A 15 -1.78 -13.91 -74.10
C PHE A 15 -0.30 -14.03 -74.45
N GLY A 16 0.50 -14.67 -73.60
CA GLY A 16 1.88 -15.03 -73.93
C GLY A 16 1.95 -15.87 -75.21
N LYS A 17 1.21 -16.98 -75.26
CA LYS A 17 1.16 -17.87 -76.44
C LYS A 17 0.64 -17.16 -77.69
N LEU A 18 -0.45 -16.38 -77.55
CA LEU A 18 -1.05 -15.64 -78.65
C LEU A 18 -0.07 -14.61 -79.24
N ARG A 19 0.67 -13.90 -78.37
CA ARG A 19 1.70 -12.94 -78.79
C ARG A 19 2.79 -13.62 -79.61
N PHE A 20 3.30 -14.77 -79.15
CA PHE A 20 4.32 -15.52 -79.90
C PHE A 20 3.80 -15.99 -81.26
N SER A 21 2.61 -16.58 -81.30
CA SER A 21 2.00 -17.06 -82.54
C SER A 21 1.76 -15.94 -83.55
N TYR A 22 1.29 -14.77 -83.09
CA TYR A 22 1.07 -13.61 -83.95
C TYR A 22 2.38 -13.07 -84.53
N ILE A 23 3.40 -12.88 -83.71
CA ILE A 23 4.72 -12.39 -84.17
C ILE A 23 5.32 -13.37 -85.18
N GLU A 24 5.22 -14.66 -84.93
CA GLU A 24 5.71 -15.69 -85.85
C GLU A 24 4.94 -15.65 -87.19
N GLN A 25 3.61 -15.54 -87.16
CA GLN A 25 2.81 -15.47 -88.38
C GLN A 25 3.13 -14.22 -89.21
N VAL A 26 3.19 -13.05 -88.56
CA VAL A 26 3.49 -11.78 -89.24
C VAL A 26 4.90 -11.77 -89.82
N THR A 27 5.88 -12.34 -89.13
CA THR A 27 7.26 -12.43 -89.64
C THR A 27 7.36 -13.39 -90.83
N LYS A 28 6.71 -14.56 -90.77
CA LYS A 28 6.63 -15.49 -91.91
C LYS A 28 5.95 -14.84 -93.11
N GLU A 29 4.83 -14.15 -92.90
CA GLU A 29 4.10 -13.48 -93.98
C GLU A 29 4.94 -12.36 -94.61
N ARG A 30 5.58 -11.52 -93.79
CA ARG A 30 6.47 -10.45 -94.27
C ARG A 30 7.65 -11.02 -95.07
N PHE A 31 8.24 -12.12 -94.60
CA PHE A 31 9.34 -12.78 -95.30
C PHE A 31 8.91 -13.31 -96.68
N LEU A 32 7.76 -13.99 -96.75
CA LEU A 32 7.23 -14.49 -98.03
C LEU A 32 6.89 -13.34 -98.99
N ARG A 33 6.31 -12.24 -98.49
CA ARG A 33 6.03 -11.04 -99.30
C ARG A 33 7.31 -10.40 -99.84
N ALA A 34 8.36 -10.29 -99.04
CA ALA A 34 9.65 -9.74 -99.46
C ALA A 34 10.36 -10.60 -100.53
N LEU A 35 10.22 -11.94 -100.45
CA LEU A 35 10.73 -12.85 -101.47
C LEU A 35 9.94 -12.83 -102.78
N THR A 36 8.66 -12.48 -102.71
CA THR A 36 7.73 -12.50 -103.87
C THR A 36 7.48 -11.14 -104.49
N SER A 37 8.07 -10.06 -103.94
CA SER A 37 8.05 -8.74 -104.55
C SER A 37 8.96 -8.68 -105.78
N ASP A 38 8.63 -7.81 -106.74
CA ASP A 38 9.45 -7.57 -107.93
C ASP A 38 9.88 -6.08 -107.98
N PRO A 39 11.16 -5.75 -107.74
CA PRO A 39 12.26 -6.66 -107.37
C PRO A 39 12.17 -7.18 -105.92
N PRO A 40 12.81 -8.32 -105.61
CA PRO A 40 12.84 -8.87 -104.26
C PRO A 40 13.54 -7.90 -103.30
N GLU A 41 12.88 -7.62 -102.18
CA GLU A 41 13.37 -6.67 -101.17
C GLU A 41 14.26 -7.42 -100.17
N PHE A 42 15.57 -7.15 -100.22
CA PHE A 42 16.53 -7.65 -99.24
C PHE A 42 16.88 -6.53 -98.27
N VAL A 43 16.90 -6.86 -96.97
CA VAL A 43 17.34 -5.91 -95.94
C VAL A 43 18.82 -5.62 -96.12
N ASP A 44 19.19 -4.34 -96.21
CA ASP A 44 20.60 -3.92 -96.34
C ASP A 44 21.33 -4.13 -95.00
N GLY A 45 22.60 -4.56 -95.05
CA GLY A 45 23.43 -4.75 -93.86
C GLY A 45 23.59 -3.47 -93.03
N LYS A 46 23.48 -2.29 -93.68
CA LYS A 46 23.45 -0.99 -93.01
C LYS A 46 22.16 -0.78 -92.20
N GLU A 47 21.02 -1.14 -92.76
CA GLU A 47 19.73 -1.02 -92.07
C GLU A 47 19.68 -1.95 -90.84
N ILE A 48 20.28 -3.14 -90.93
CA ILE A 48 20.41 -4.06 -89.79
C ILE A 48 21.26 -3.42 -88.69
N ALA A 49 22.43 -2.86 -89.04
CA ALA A 49 23.31 -2.21 -88.08
C ALA A 49 22.63 -1.01 -87.39
N ASP A 50 21.91 -0.18 -88.14
CA ASP A 50 21.16 0.96 -87.60
C ASP A 50 20.02 0.52 -86.67
N LEU A 51 19.34 -0.58 -87.01
CA LEU A 51 18.30 -1.18 -86.15
C LEU A 51 18.89 -1.81 -84.88
N GLU A 52 20.07 -2.42 -84.95
CA GLU A 52 20.77 -2.98 -83.78
C GLU A 52 21.17 -1.88 -82.79
N VAL A 53 21.66 -0.73 -83.28
CA VAL A 53 21.98 0.43 -82.44
C VAL A 53 20.73 0.95 -81.73
N LYS A 54 19.64 1.20 -82.48
CA LYS A 54 18.35 1.65 -81.91
C LYS A 54 17.78 0.65 -80.90
N LEU A 55 17.85 -0.64 -81.20
CA LEU A 55 17.41 -1.69 -80.28
C LEU A 55 18.23 -1.67 -78.98
N GLY A 56 19.52 -1.37 -79.05
CA GLY A 56 20.39 -1.20 -77.89
C GLY A 56 19.95 -0.03 -77.01
N GLU A 57 19.69 1.13 -77.63
CA GLU A 57 19.19 2.33 -76.95
C GLU A 57 17.83 2.09 -76.29
N ASP A 58 16.87 1.52 -77.03
CA ASP A 58 15.53 1.20 -76.52
C ASP A 58 15.57 0.19 -75.37
N LYS A 59 16.45 -0.82 -75.45
CA LYS A 59 16.64 -1.79 -74.35
C LYS A 59 17.21 -1.13 -73.11
N ALA A 60 18.18 -0.22 -73.27
CA ALA A 60 18.74 0.53 -72.15
C ALA A 60 17.69 1.42 -71.49
N ALA A 61 16.91 2.17 -72.29
CA ALA A 61 15.82 3.01 -71.82
C ALA A 61 14.74 2.19 -71.10
N LEU A 62 14.34 1.04 -71.67
CA LEU A 62 13.37 0.14 -71.05
C LEU A 62 13.87 -0.42 -69.73
N LYS A 63 15.17 -0.77 -69.63
CA LYS A 63 15.77 -1.26 -68.39
C LYS A 63 15.76 -0.18 -67.31
N ALA A 64 16.18 1.04 -67.65
CA ALA A 64 16.14 2.18 -66.72
C ALA A 64 14.72 2.45 -66.22
N LYS A 65 13.72 2.44 -67.11
CA LYS A 65 12.31 2.63 -66.73
C LYS A 65 11.77 1.51 -65.85
N LYS A 66 12.17 0.26 -66.08
CA LYS A 66 11.80 -0.87 -65.21
C LYS A 66 12.38 -0.74 -63.81
N GLU A 67 13.62 -0.27 -63.70
CA GLU A 67 14.27 -0.03 -62.41
C GLU A 67 13.59 1.12 -61.66
N GLU A 68 13.26 2.22 -62.35
CA GLU A 68 12.50 3.36 -61.80
C GLU A 68 11.12 2.93 -61.28
N VAL A 69 10.34 2.23 -62.11
CA VAL A 69 9.02 1.72 -61.72
C VAL A 69 9.13 0.72 -60.56
N GLY A 70 10.16 -0.14 -60.57
CA GLY A 70 10.43 -1.04 -59.45
C GLY A 70 10.74 -0.33 -58.15
N GLY A 71 11.44 0.82 -58.21
CA GLY A 71 11.67 1.69 -57.05
C GLY A 71 10.38 2.29 -56.52
N LEU A 72 9.58 2.90 -57.40
CA LEU A 72 8.30 3.52 -57.04
C LEU A 72 7.32 2.51 -56.40
N ILE A 73 7.26 1.27 -56.91
CA ILE A 73 6.41 0.23 -56.32
C ILE A 73 6.85 -0.09 -54.89
N ARG A 74 8.16 -0.20 -54.63
CA ARG A 74 8.66 -0.47 -53.27
C ARG A 74 8.35 0.68 -52.31
N GLU A 75 8.52 1.91 -52.76
CA GLU A 75 8.18 3.10 -51.97
C GLU A 75 6.68 3.15 -51.64
N LEU A 76 5.82 2.85 -52.63
CA LEU A 76 4.38 2.76 -52.42
C LEU A 76 3.99 1.65 -51.45
N GLU A 77 4.63 0.48 -51.54
CA GLU A 77 4.39 -0.62 -50.60
C GLU A 77 4.80 -0.24 -49.17
N GLU A 78 5.94 0.42 -49.00
CA GLU A 78 6.42 0.89 -47.70
C GLU A 78 5.48 1.94 -47.10
N GLN A 79 5.09 2.94 -47.89
CA GLN A 79 4.13 3.96 -47.47
C GLN A 79 2.77 3.34 -47.14
N GLY A 80 2.31 2.36 -47.93
CA GLY A 80 1.06 1.64 -47.70
C GLY A 80 1.07 0.88 -46.36
N ARG A 81 2.17 0.19 -46.03
CA ARG A 81 2.34 -0.47 -44.73
C ARG A 81 2.35 0.53 -43.57
N ASN A 82 3.12 1.60 -43.69
CA ASN A 82 3.21 2.63 -42.66
C ASN A 82 1.85 3.30 -42.41
N LEU A 83 1.10 3.59 -43.48
CA LEU A 83 -0.24 4.16 -43.39
C LEU A 83 -1.23 3.20 -42.71
N ALA A 84 -1.18 1.91 -43.04
CA ALA A 84 -2.03 0.90 -42.41
C ALA A 84 -1.77 0.83 -40.89
N GLU A 85 -0.50 0.78 -40.47
CA GLU A 85 -0.12 0.76 -39.04
C GLU A 85 -0.62 2.02 -38.30
N ARG A 86 -0.41 3.21 -38.89
CA ARG A 86 -0.91 4.46 -38.30
C ARG A 86 -2.42 4.48 -38.19
N TYR A 87 -3.12 3.99 -39.21
CA TYR A 87 -4.58 3.93 -39.22
C TYR A 87 -5.10 3.01 -38.11
N GLU A 88 -4.50 1.83 -37.92
CA GLU A 88 -4.83 0.92 -36.83
C GLU A 88 -4.61 1.57 -35.45
N GLN A 89 -3.48 2.26 -35.26
CA GLN A 89 -3.22 2.99 -34.01
C GLN A 89 -4.28 4.07 -33.73
N VAL A 90 -4.65 4.85 -34.75
CA VAL A 90 -5.70 5.87 -34.62
C VAL A 90 -7.05 5.23 -34.29
N GLN A 91 -7.38 4.08 -34.88
CA GLN A 91 -8.61 3.36 -34.53
C GLN A 91 -8.62 2.91 -33.06
N ILE A 92 -7.52 2.36 -32.56
CA ILE A 92 -7.40 1.94 -31.16
C ILE A 92 -7.56 3.14 -30.21
N GLN A 93 -6.87 4.25 -30.51
CA GLN A 93 -6.98 5.48 -29.72
C GLN A 93 -8.41 6.04 -29.75
N THR A 94 -9.06 6.02 -30.91
CA THR A 94 -10.44 6.47 -31.06
C THR A 94 -11.40 5.59 -30.26
N ALA A 95 -11.20 4.27 -30.26
CA ALA A 95 -12.01 3.36 -29.45
C ALA A 95 -11.87 3.66 -27.96
N ARG A 96 -10.65 3.92 -27.47
CA ARG A 96 -10.40 4.34 -26.08
C ARG A 96 -11.03 5.69 -25.75
N LEU A 97 -10.93 6.67 -26.66
CA LEU A 97 -11.57 7.97 -26.48
C LEU A 97 -13.10 7.88 -26.40
N LYS A 98 -13.71 6.85 -27.00
CA LYS A 98 -15.15 6.60 -26.89
C LYS A 98 -15.56 6.05 -25.52
N THR A 99 -14.69 5.37 -24.77
CA THR A 99 -15.02 4.83 -23.44
C THR A 99 -14.86 5.87 -22.33
N LEU A 100 -13.90 6.78 -22.49
CA LEU A 100 -13.56 7.83 -21.52
C LEU A 100 -14.75 8.67 -21.01
N PRO A 101 -15.70 9.15 -21.84
CA PRO A 101 -16.84 9.92 -21.35
C PRO A 101 -17.70 9.15 -20.33
N SER A 102 -17.93 7.85 -20.58
CA SER A 102 -18.70 7.01 -19.66
C SER A 102 -17.95 6.75 -18.35
N GLU A 103 -16.63 6.60 -18.40
CA GLU A 103 -15.79 6.47 -17.21
C GLU A 103 -15.81 7.76 -16.37
N ILE A 104 -15.74 8.92 -17.01
CA ILE A 104 -15.84 10.23 -16.36
C ILE A 104 -17.22 10.40 -15.70
N GLU A 105 -18.30 10.03 -16.40
CA GLU A 105 -19.65 10.12 -15.84
C GLU A 105 -19.81 9.20 -14.62
N ASN A 106 -19.31 7.97 -14.69
CA ASN A 106 -19.31 7.03 -13.56
C ASN A 106 -18.50 7.58 -12.36
N LEU A 107 -17.33 8.17 -12.62
CA LEU A 107 -16.52 8.79 -11.56
C LEU A 107 -17.23 10.00 -10.95
N GLN A 108 -17.90 10.83 -11.76
CA GLN A 108 -18.67 11.97 -11.25
C GLN A 108 -19.84 11.51 -10.39
N GLN A 109 -20.60 10.51 -10.84
CA GLN A 109 -21.68 9.91 -10.04
C GLN A 109 -21.15 9.33 -8.71
N THR A 110 -19.97 8.70 -8.74
CA THR A 110 -19.32 8.17 -7.53
C THR A 110 -18.91 9.30 -6.58
N ILE A 111 -18.37 10.41 -7.11
CA ILE A 111 -18.03 11.59 -6.30
C ILE A 111 -19.27 12.19 -5.68
N ASP A 112 -20.34 12.38 -6.46
CA ASP A 112 -21.60 12.96 -5.98
C ASP A 112 -22.23 12.05 -4.91
N HIS A 113 -22.18 10.73 -5.10
CA HIS A 113 -22.62 9.76 -4.10
C HIS A 113 -21.80 9.85 -2.81
N LEU A 114 -20.47 9.85 -2.90
CA LEU A 114 -19.60 9.98 -1.73
C LEU A 114 -19.77 11.33 -1.02
N GLN A 115 -20.06 12.40 -1.76
CA GLN A 115 -20.39 13.70 -1.19
C GLN A 115 -21.76 13.72 -0.51
N ALA A 116 -22.74 12.96 -1.01
CA ALA A 116 -24.04 12.80 -0.37
C ALA A 116 -23.97 11.90 0.88
N GLU A 117 -23.14 10.85 0.86
CA GLU A 117 -22.85 9.99 2.01
C GLU A 117 -22.03 10.72 3.08
N GLN A 118 -21.17 11.66 2.68
CA GLN A 118 -20.63 12.65 3.61
C GLN A 118 -21.82 13.48 4.14
N GLY A 119 -22.32 13.05 5.30
CA GLY A 119 -23.35 13.78 6.04
C GLY A 119 -22.97 15.26 6.26
N PRO A 120 -23.91 16.10 6.71
CA PRO A 120 -23.67 17.53 6.86
C PRO A 120 -22.38 17.77 7.64
N LYS A 121 -21.49 18.62 7.08
CA LYS A 121 -20.22 19.00 7.71
C LYS A 121 -20.51 19.33 9.16
N SER A 122 -19.99 18.50 10.06
CA SER A 122 -20.25 18.64 11.48
C SER A 122 -19.85 20.04 11.92
N SER A 123 -20.59 20.65 12.84
CA SER A 123 -20.25 22.00 13.33
C SER A 123 -18.89 22.05 14.07
N ASN A 124 -18.31 20.90 14.38
CA ASN A 124 -17.00 20.78 15.00
C ASN A 124 -15.88 20.93 13.95
N PRO A 125 -14.97 21.91 14.10
CA PRO A 125 -13.90 22.15 13.13
C PRO A 125 -12.90 20.99 13.04
N ASP A 126 -12.64 20.30 14.15
CA ASP A 126 -11.74 19.14 14.24
C ASP A 126 -12.22 17.94 13.41
N LEU A 127 -13.54 17.85 13.16
CA LEU A 127 -14.17 16.79 12.36
C LEU A 127 -14.32 17.18 10.88
N CYS A 128 -13.96 18.42 10.51
CA CYS A 128 -13.97 18.93 9.13
C CYS A 128 -12.56 19.06 8.54
N MET A 129 -11.57 18.43 9.15
CA MET A 129 -10.18 18.53 8.72
C MET A 129 -9.89 17.61 7.52
N ALA A 130 -8.88 17.98 6.73
CA ALA A 130 -8.35 17.10 5.71
C ALA A 130 -7.68 15.87 6.33
N LEU A 131 -7.58 14.77 5.57
CA LEU A 131 -7.12 13.46 6.05
C LEU A 131 -5.84 13.52 6.88
N GLN A 132 -4.81 14.20 6.38
CA GLN A 132 -3.50 14.30 7.04
C GLN A 132 -3.58 14.97 8.42
N PRO A 133 -4.14 16.20 8.55
CA PRO A 133 -4.38 16.80 9.86
C PRO A 133 -5.22 15.95 10.83
N THR A 134 -6.23 15.20 10.35
CA THR A 134 -7.00 14.28 11.20
C THR A 134 -6.14 13.14 11.74
N MET A 135 -5.24 12.59 10.92
CA MET A 135 -4.31 11.55 11.36
C MET A 135 -3.34 12.08 12.42
N ASP A 136 -2.82 13.29 12.23
CA ASP A 136 -1.95 13.94 13.22
C ASP A 136 -2.68 14.19 14.56
N LEU A 137 -3.95 14.62 14.49
CA LEU A 137 -4.78 14.82 15.68
C LEU A 137 -5.05 13.49 16.37
N LEU A 138 -5.38 12.44 15.63
CA LEU A 138 -5.63 11.09 16.14
C LEU A 138 -4.39 10.57 16.89
N LEU A 139 -3.20 10.65 16.28
CA LEU A 139 -1.94 10.26 16.92
C LEU A 139 -1.70 11.04 18.22
N LYS A 140 -1.95 12.35 18.25
CA LYS A 140 -1.82 13.14 19.48
C LYS A 140 -2.80 12.69 20.56
N ARG A 141 -4.05 12.36 20.19
CA ARG A 141 -5.05 11.88 21.15
C ARG A 141 -4.71 10.49 21.67
N GLU A 142 -4.19 9.60 20.84
CA GLU A 142 -3.70 8.28 21.27
C GLU A 142 -2.53 8.40 22.24
N GLN A 143 -1.57 9.30 21.95
CA GLN A 143 -0.46 9.59 22.87
C GLN A 143 -0.97 10.10 24.21
N GLN A 144 -1.87 11.09 24.22
CA GLN A 144 -2.50 11.60 25.45
C GLN A 144 -3.25 10.50 26.21
N MET A 145 -3.95 9.61 25.51
CA MET A 145 -4.69 8.51 26.12
C MET A 145 -3.73 7.52 26.80
N SER A 146 -2.64 7.14 26.13
CA SER A 146 -1.61 6.28 26.72
C SER A 146 -0.89 6.92 27.92
N GLU A 147 -0.67 8.24 27.90
CA GLU A 147 -0.09 8.96 29.03
C GLU A 147 -1.05 8.97 30.23
N ILE A 148 -2.34 9.23 30.00
CA ILE A 148 -3.36 9.17 31.04
C ILE A 148 -3.47 7.76 31.61
N ASP A 149 -3.46 6.72 30.77
CA ASP A 149 -3.49 5.32 31.24
C ASP A 149 -2.25 4.98 32.08
N ALA A 150 -1.07 5.48 31.71
CA ALA A 150 0.13 5.34 32.51
C ALA A 150 -0.03 6.04 33.88
N GLN A 151 -0.57 7.26 33.91
CA GLN A 151 -0.86 7.98 35.16
C GLN A 151 -1.88 7.23 36.03
N ILE A 152 -2.95 6.70 35.45
CA ILE A 152 -3.94 5.88 36.15
C ILE A 152 -3.29 4.64 36.75
N SER A 153 -2.42 3.96 36.01
CA SER A 153 -1.72 2.78 36.49
C SER A 153 -0.79 3.09 37.69
N ALA A 154 -0.06 4.21 37.63
CA ALA A 154 0.81 4.67 38.70
C ALA A 154 0.01 5.10 39.94
N LEU A 155 -1.12 5.77 39.76
CA LEU A 155 -2.00 6.13 40.87
C LEU A 155 -2.59 4.88 41.52
N ARG A 156 -3.04 3.89 40.73
CA ARG A 156 -3.55 2.61 41.25
C ARG A 156 -2.50 1.85 42.07
N SER A 157 -1.25 1.80 41.60
CA SER A 157 -0.16 1.17 42.35
C SER A 157 0.14 1.93 43.64
N SER A 158 0.18 3.26 43.61
CA SER A 158 0.39 4.09 44.81
C SER A 158 -0.73 3.96 45.85
N ILE A 159 -1.98 3.80 45.42
CA ILE A 159 -3.11 3.54 46.31
C ILE A 159 -2.94 2.16 46.95
N SER A 160 -2.53 1.16 46.17
CA SER A 160 -2.31 -0.19 46.67
C SER A 160 -1.20 -0.24 47.73
N SER A 161 -0.07 0.46 47.51
CA SER A 161 1.02 0.53 48.48
C SER A 161 0.61 1.30 49.74
N ARG A 162 -0.06 2.44 49.60
CA ARG A 162 -0.59 3.20 50.76
C ARG A 162 -1.59 2.39 51.57
N ARG A 163 -2.42 1.54 50.93
CA ARG A 163 -3.31 0.61 51.63
C ARG A 163 -2.53 -0.44 52.42
N GLN A 164 -1.46 -1.00 51.85
CA GLN A 164 -0.59 -1.94 52.58
C GLN A 164 0.11 -1.27 53.76
N ASP A 165 0.62 -0.05 53.59
CA ASP A 165 1.25 0.71 54.67
C ASP A 165 0.25 1.09 55.76
N PHE A 166 -0.97 1.48 55.39
CA PHE A 166 -2.05 1.71 56.35
C PHE A 166 -2.38 0.45 57.16
N ALA A 167 -2.45 -0.73 56.52
CA ALA A 167 -2.65 -1.99 57.21
C ALA A 167 -1.52 -2.28 58.21
N LYS A 168 -0.25 -2.06 57.83
CA LYS A 168 0.89 -2.20 58.75
C LYS A 168 0.79 -1.25 59.94
N PHE A 169 0.50 0.03 59.70
CA PHE A 169 0.33 1.00 60.79
C PHE A 169 -0.85 0.65 61.70
N GLN A 170 -1.93 0.07 61.15
CA GLN A 170 -3.05 -0.42 61.93
C GLN A 170 -2.63 -1.60 62.83
N ASP A 171 -1.89 -2.56 62.31
CA ASP A 171 -1.34 -3.68 63.07
C ASP A 171 -0.37 -3.22 64.17
N GLU A 172 0.53 -2.28 63.84
CA GLU A 172 1.43 -1.66 64.81
C GLU A 172 0.66 -0.93 65.92
N LEU A 173 -0.39 -0.17 65.57
CA LEU A 173 -1.23 0.54 66.53
C LEU A 173 -1.97 -0.43 67.45
N LEU A 174 -2.49 -1.55 66.93
CA LEU A 174 -3.08 -2.61 67.74
C LEU A 174 -2.06 -3.22 68.71
N SER A 175 -0.82 -3.46 68.25
CA SER A 175 0.25 -3.99 69.10
C SER A 175 0.66 -3.00 70.21
N LEU A 176 0.70 -1.70 69.91
CA LEU A 176 1.00 -0.64 70.87
C LEU A 176 -0.15 -0.44 71.85
N GLN A 177 -1.40 -0.56 71.40
CA GLN A 177 -2.57 -0.56 72.29
C GLN A 177 -2.53 -1.75 73.24
N ALA A 178 -2.21 -2.95 72.77
CA ALA A 178 -2.05 -4.13 73.62
C ALA A 178 -0.93 -3.95 74.66
N ARG A 179 0.24 -3.42 74.25
CA ARG A 179 1.34 -3.07 75.16
C ARG A 179 0.94 -2.00 76.17
N LYS A 180 0.18 -0.98 75.75
CA LYS A 180 -0.35 0.06 76.64
C LYS A 180 -1.31 -0.57 77.66
N THR A 181 -2.25 -1.40 77.24
CA THR A 181 -3.18 -2.06 78.16
C THR A 181 -2.44 -2.95 79.15
N GLN A 182 -1.45 -3.72 78.69
CA GLN A 182 -0.61 -4.54 79.55
C GLN A 182 0.19 -3.68 80.54
N ALA A 183 0.85 -2.62 80.09
CA ALA A 183 1.59 -1.71 80.97
C ALA A 183 0.68 -1.00 81.98
N THR A 184 -0.55 -0.64 81.59
CA THR A 184 -1.53 -0.07 82.53
C THR A 184 -2.02 -1.10 83.53
N GLN A 185 -2.20 -2.37 83.14
CA GLN A 185 -2.52 -3.46 84.06
C GLN A 185 -1.37 -3.72 85.01
N GLU A 186 -0.14 -3.82 84.53
CA GLU A 186 1.07 -3.96 85.35
C GLU A 186 1.24 -2.79 86.33
N ALA A 187 0.95 -1.56 85.91
CA ALA A 187 0.98 -0.39 86.78
C ALA A 187 -0.14 -0.40 87.84
N LEU A 188 -1.36 -0.83 87.47
CA LEU A 188 -2.48 -1.01 88.40
C LEU A 188 -2.19 -2.13 89.41
N GLU A 189 -1.62 -3.25 88.97
CA GLU A 189 -1.18 -4.34 89.84
C GLU A 189 -0.01 -3.92 90.73
N ALA A 190 0.96 -3.14 90.23
CA ALA A 190 2.03 -2.59 91.05
C ALA A 190 1.50 -1.59 92.09
N LYS A 191 0.46 -0.81 91.75
CA LYS A 191 -0.24 0.04 92.71
C LYS A 191 -0.97 -0.82 93.76
N ARG A 192 -1.65 -1.89 93.35
CA ARG A 192 -2.31 -2.83 94.25
C ARG A 192 -1.31 -3.53 95.19
N ARG A 193 -0.17 -4.01 94.67
CA ARG A 193 0.92 -4.57 95.49
C ARG A 193 1.55 -3.55 96.44
N ARG A 194 1.57 -2.26 96.10
CA ARG A 194 2.00 -1.19 97.02
C ARG A 194 0.96 -0.90 98.10
N GLU A 195 -0.33 -1.04 97.80
CA GLU A 195 -1.42 -0.91 98.77
C GLU A 195 -1.44 -2.12 99.72
N GLU A 196 -1.39 -3.35 99.18
CA GLU A 196 -1.27 -4.60 99.95
C GLU A 196 0.05 -4.66 100.76
N GLY A 197 1.16 -4.15 100.21
CA GLY A 197 2.45 -4.05 100.91
C GLY A 197 2.51 -2.94 101.97
N LYS A 198 1.64 -1.92 101.87
CA LYS A 198 1.44 -0.93 102.94
C LYS A 198 0.61 -1.51 104.08
N GLU A 199 -0.38 -2.35 103.76
CA GLU A 199 -1.23 -3.03 104.73
C GLU A 199 -0.42 -4.04 105.58
N LEU A 200 0.44 -4.84 104.95
CA LEU A 200 1.41 -5.71 105.66
C LEU A 200 2.46 -4.93 106.47
N GLY A 201 2.84 -3.73 106.02
CA GLY A 201 3.77 -2.85 106.75
C GLY A 201 3.15 -2.19 107.99
N ASP A 202 1.85 -1.87 107.93
CA ASP A 202 1.10 -1.35 109.07
C ASP A 202 0.80 -2.45 110.10
N GLU A 203 0.48 -3.68 109.68
CA GLU A 203 0.31 -4.82 110.60
C GLU A 203 1.61 -5.15 111.35
N LEU A 204 2.76 -5.22 110.66
CA LEU A 204 4.07 -5.41 111.31
C LEU A 204 4.45 -4.22 112.21
N GLY A 205 4.02 -3.00 111.85
CA GLY A 205 4.19 -1.81 112.66
C GLY A 205 3.36 -1.84 113.95
N GLU A 206 2.14 -2.37 113.89
CA GLU A 206 1.26 -2.55 115.05
C GLU A 206 1.75 -3.68 115.97
N GLU A 207 2.19 -4.81 115.43
CA GLU A 207 2.82 -5.87 116.23
C GLU A 207 4.11 -5.40 116.90
N GLY A 208 4.93 -4.60 116.22
CA GLY A 208 6.15 -4.00 116.79
C GLY A 208 5.88 -2.92 117.86
N ARG A 209 4.71 -2.27 117.83
CA ARG A 209 4.24 -1.36 118.89
C ARG A 209 3.66 -2.14 120.08
N TRP A 210 2.90 -3.21 119.82
CA TRP A 210 2.35 -4.09 120.85
C TRP A 210 3.45 -4.83 121.62
N LEU A 211 4.43 -5.42 120.93
CA LEU A 211 5.57 -6.08 121.57
C LEU A 211 6.39 -5.12 122.44
N ARG A 212 6.58 -3.87 122.01
CA ARG A 212 7.24 -2.84 122.85
C ARG A 212 6.40 -2.42 124.05
N GLY A 213 5.07 -2.36 123.91
CA GLY A 213 4.15 -2.13 125.03
C GLY A 213 4.17 -3.27 126.05
N VAL A 214 4.20 -4.52 125.58
CA VAL A 214 4.32 -5.71 126.43
C VAL A 214 5.68 -5.74 127.12
N GLU A 215 6.78 -5.46 126.42
CA GLU A 215 8.13 -5.35 127.01
C GLU A 215 8.19 -4.26 128.09
N HIS A 216 7.56 -3.10 127.85
CA HIS A 216 7.48 -2.03 128.85
C HIS A 216 6.66 -2.44 130.08
N SER A 217 5.52 -3.12 129.88
CA SER A 217 4.70 -3.63 130.99
C SER A 217 5.38 -4.74 131.79
N LEU A 218 6.15 -5.62 131.14
CA LEU A 218 6.96 -6.66 131.79
C LEU A 218 8.11 -6.05 132.59
N LYS A 219 8.77 -5.00 132.09
CA LYS A 219 9.78 -4.27 132.87
C LYS A 219 9.18 -3.59 134.10
N ILE A 220 7.98 -3.01 134.00
CA ILE A 220 7.29 -2.39 135.14
C ILE A 220 6.82 -3.44 136.17
N MET A 221 6.45 -4.66 135.75
CA MET A 221 6.09 -5.75 136.67
C MET A 221 7.29 -6.47 137.32
N LEU A 222 8.52 -6.23 136.85
CA LEU A 222 9.76 -6.81 137.40
C LEU A 222 10.55 -5.84 138.29
N GLU A 223 10.02 -4.64 138.57
CA GLU A 223 10.61 -3.65 139.50
C GLU A 223 9.83 -3.49 140.83
N VAL A 224 9.26 -4.57 141.36
CA VAL A 224 8.94 -4.75 142.80
C VAL A 224 9.48 -6.08 143.29
#